data_AF-A0A4R5F4L7-F1
#
_entry.id   AF-A0A4R5F4L7-F1
#
_cell.length_a   1.000
_cell.length_b   1.000
_cell.length_c   1.000
_cell.angle_alpha   90.00
_cell.angle_beta   90.00
_cell.angle_gamma   90.00
#
_symmetry.space_group_name_H-M   'P 1'
#
loop_
_entity.id
_entity.type
_entity.pdbx_description
1 polymer ?
#
loop_
_entity_poly.entity_id
_entity_poly.type
_entity_poly.pdbx_seq_one_letter_code
_entity_poly.pdbx_strand_id
1 'polypeptide(L)'
;MSEGDPHIHVDRQVLQAGADFRNVLASTLGRTPDAPATVTTGCGIQAPYAMTSPHPESVTCLACREHAQRELLRFADLVDRMGGMPGSPFTGDQATQAVRWARDRARKFAG
;
A
#
# COMPACT_ATOMS: atom_id res chain seq x y z
N MET A 1 -11.82 -25.16 -2.12
CA MET A 1 -10.98 -24.88 -0.94
C MET A 1 -9.55 -25.12 -1.40
N SER A 2 -8.89 -24.07 -1.88
CA SER A 2 -7.51 -24.22 -2.35
C SER A 2 -6.64 -24.53 -1.13
N GLU A 3 -5.93 -25.65 -1.17
CA GLU A 3 -4.79 -25.91 -0.28
C GLU A 3 -3.98 -24.62 -0.20
N GLY A 4 -3.89 -24.07 1.01
CA GLY A 4 -3.65 -22.64 1.22
C GLY A 4 -2.35 -22.20 0.57
N ASP A 5 -2.44 -21.19 -0.30
CA ASP A 5 -1.29 -20.47 -0.80
C ASP A 5 -0.43 -20.07 0.42
N PRO A 6 0.80 -20.61 0.57
CA PRO A 6 1.62 -20.37 1.75
C PRO A 6 2.24 -18.96 1.73
N HIS A 7 2.00 -18.19 0.68
CA HIS A 7 2.62 -16.90 0.50
C HIS A 7 1.87 -15.82 1.28
N ILE A 8 2.64 -14.88 1.83
CA ILE A 8 2.09 -13.62 2.30
C ILE A 8 2.00 -12.68 1.09
N HIS A 9 0.81 -12.14 0.89
CA HIS A 9 0.50 -11.26 -0.23
C HIS A 9 0.47 -9.79 0.17
N VAL A 10 0.29 -8.93 -0.82
CA VAL A 10 -0.03 -7.52 -0.63
C VAL A 10 -1.46 -7.30 -1.10
N ASP A 11 -2.25 -6.56 -0.33
CA ASP A 11 -3.55 -6.06 -0.81
C ASP A 11 -3.32 -5.22 -2.08
N ARG A 12 -4.18 -5.39 -3.09
CA ARG A 12 -4.12 -4.62 -4.33
C ARG A 12 -4.05 -3.11 -4.07
N GLN A 13 -4.71 -2.61 -3.02
CA GLN A 13 -4.72 -1.21 -2.61
C GLN A 13 -3.54 -0.86 -1.68
N VAL A 14 -2.32 -0.98 -2.19
CA VAL A 14 -1.05 -0.86 -1.43
C VAL A 14 -0.98 0.35 -0.50
N LEU A 15 -1.47 1.51 -0.93
CA LEU A 15 -1.45 2.77 -0.17
C LEU A 15 -2.58 2.91 0.85
N GLN A 16 -3.68 2.16 0.66
CA GLN A 16 -4.89 2.19 1.50
C GLN A 16 -4.99 0.93 2.37
N ALA A 17 -3.92 0.14 2.42
CA ALA A 17 -3.86 -1.10 3.17
C ALA A 17 -3.14 -0.91 4.51
N GLY A 18 -3.52 -1.74 5.50
CA GLY A 18 -2.85 -1.80 6.79
C GLY A 18 -3.53 -1.02 7.91
N ALA A 19 -2.89 -1.04 9.08
CA ALA A 19 -3.42 -0.42 10.30
C ALA A 19 -3.40 1.11 10.23
N ASP A 20 -2.35 1.71 9.67
CA ASP A 20 -2.19 3.17 9.63
C ASP A 20 -3.33 3.86 8.87
N PHE A 21 -3.70 3.36 7.69
CA PHE A 21 -4.81 3.91 6.92
C PHE A 21 -6.15 3.74 7.66
N ARG A 22 -6.40 2.58 8.28
CA ARG A 22 -7.61 2.36 9.08
C ARG A 22 -7.66 3.25 10.32
N ASN A 23 -6.53 3.53 10.94
CA ASN A 23 -6.44 4.44 12.08
C ASN A 23 -6.79 5.87 11.66
N VAL A 24 -6.38 6.30 10.47
CA VAL A 24 -6.78 7.60 9.89
C VAL A 24 -8.29 7.64 9.61
N LEU A 25 -8.86 6.57 9.04
CA LEU A 25 -10.31 6.50 8.84
C LEU A 25 -11.08 6.54 10.16
N ALA A 26 -10.62 5.78 11.15
CA ALA A 26 -11.25 5.72 12.47
C ALA A 26 -11.19 7.06 13.20
N SER A 27 -10.06 7.76 13.16
CA SER A 27 -9.91 9.08 13.78
C SER A 27 -10.75 10.16 13.09
N THR A 28 -10.91 10.06 11.77
CA THR A 28 -11.68 11.02 10.97
C THR A 28 -13.20 10.81 11.11
N LEU A 29 -13.65 9.55 11.14
CA LEU A 29 -15.07 9.20 11.10
C LEU A 29 -15.67 8.85 12.47
N GLY A 30 -14.82 8.70 13.49
CA GLY A 30 -15.22 8.26 14.83
C GLY A 30 -15.72 6.82 14.87
N ARG A 31 -15.45 6.02 13.84
CA ARG A 31 -15.91 4.62 13.71
C ARG A 31 -14.83 3.76 13.06
N THR A 32 -14.59 2.60 13.65
CA THR A 32 -13.66 1.60 13.11
C THR A 32 -14.41 0.63 12.21
N PRO A 33 -14.08 0.55 10.92
CA PRO A 33 -14.66 -0.47 10.05
C PRO A 33 -14.13 -1.86 10.42
N ASP A 34 -15.00 -2.87 10.35
CA ASP A 34 -14.59 -4.26 10.49
C ASP A 34 -13.56 -4.63 9.41
N ALA A 35 -12.61 -5.49 9.78
CA ALA A 35 -11.64 -5.99 8.82
C ALA A 35 -12.33 -6.91 7.80
N PRO A 36 -12.00 -6.80 6.49
CA PRO A 36 -12.55 -7.70 5.50
C PRO A 36 -12.08 -9.13 5.75
N ALA A 37 -12.92 -10.12 5.47
CA ALA A 37 -12.54 -11.53 5.56
C ALA A 37 -11.53 -11.90 4.47
N THR A 38 -11.73 -11.39 3.25
CA THR A 38 -10.88 -11.64 2.08
C THR A 38 -10.65 -10.36 1.29
N VAL A 39 -9.53 -10.30 0.57
CA VAL A 39 -9.17 -9.17 -0.30
C VAL A 39 -8.63 -9.68 -1.63
N THR A 40 -8.72 -8.82 -2.64
CA THR A 40 -8.01 -9.04 -3.90
C THR A 40 -6.56 -8.62 -3.72
N THR A 41 -5.63 -9.53 -3.99
CA THR A 41 -4.20 -9.25 -3.84
C THR A 41 -3.61 -8.57 -5.07
N GLY A 42 -2.40 -8.03 -4.94
CA GLY A 42 -1.64 -7.48 -6.06
C GLY A 42 -1.36 -8.50 -7.18
N CYS A 43 -1.29 -9.80 -6.86
CA CYS A 43 -1.15 -10.87 -7.86
C CYS A 43 -2.48 -11.34 -8.46
N GLY A 44 -3.61 -10.76 -8.04
CA GLY A 44 -4.93 -10.97 -8.67
C GLY A 44 -5.77 -12.10 -8.07
N ILE A 45 -5.29 -12.79 -7.03
CA ILE A 45 -6.06 -13.83 -6.35
C ILE A 45 -6.90 -13.25 -5.20
N GLN A 46 -7.92 -14.00 -4.76
CA GLN A 46 -8.58 -13.74 -3.48
C GLN A 46 -7.82 -14.46 -2.37
N ALA A 47 -7.40 -13.73 -1.34
CA ALA A 47 -6.75 -14.29 -0.17
C ALA A 47 -7.40 -13.79 1.13
N PRO A 48 -7.36 -14.55 2.22
CA PRO A 48 -7.74 -14.03 3.54
C PRO A 48 -6.96 -12.76 3.87
N TYR A 49 -7.60 -11.75 4.46
CA TYR A 49 -6.91 -10.50 4.82
C TYR A 49 -5.72 -10.76 5.76
N ALA A 50 -5.83 -11.76 6.63
CA ALA A 50 -4.75 -12.21 7.53
C ALA A 50 -3.50 -12.76 6.80
N MET A 51 -3.64 -13.16 5.53
CA MET A 51 -2.53 -13.61 4.67
C MET A 51 -1.95 -12.47 3.83
N THR A 52 -2.24 -11.22 4.20
CA THR A 52 -1.68 -10.03 3.55
C THR A 52 -0.84 -9.20 4.52
N SER A 53 0.14 -8.50 3.98
CA SER A 53 0.96 -7.57 4.76
C SER A 53 1.35 -6.35 3.92
N PRO A 54 1.27 -5.13 4.48
CA PRO A 54 1.85 -3.94 3.85
C PRO A 54 3.38 -3.86 4.05
N HIS A 55 3.98 -4.82 4.77
CA HIS A 55 5.39 -4.88 5.12
C HIS A 55 6.20 -5.72 4.13
N PRO A 56 7.11 -5.11 3.33
CA PRO A 56 7.96 -5.81 2.37
C PRO A 56 8.70 -6.99 2.98
N GLU A 57 9.19 -6.86 4.22
CA GLU A 57 9.89 -7.91 4.95
C GLU A 57 9.04 -9.16 5.21
N SER A 58 7.71 -9.04 5.22
CA SER A 58 6.80 -10.16 5.45
C SER A 58 6.26 -10.77 4.16
N VAL A 59 6.34 -10.08 3.02
CA VAL A 59 5.68 -10.48 1.76
C VAL A 59 6.56 -11.48 1.01
N THR A 60 6.06 -12.70 0.84
CA THR A 60 6.78 -13.77 0.15
C THR A 60 6.31 -13.99 -1.29
N CYS A 61 5.13 -13.48 -1.68
CA CYS A 61 4.65 -13.56 -3.06
C CYS A 61 5.38 -12.54 -3.96
N LEU A 62 6.24 -13.03 -4.88
CA LEU A 62 7.03 -12.19 -5.79
C LEU A 62 6.17 -11.25 -6.65
N ALA A 63 5.08 -11.75 -7.23
CA ALA A 63 4.17 -10.93 -8.04
C ALA A 63 3.53 -9.78 -7.23
N CYS A 64 3.24 -10.01 -5.95
CA CYS A 64 2.76 -8.96 -5.04
C CYS A 64 3.85 -7.95 -4.70
N ARG A 65 5.11 -8.38 -4.56
CA ARG A 65 6.25 -7.47 -4.34
C ARG A 65 6.43 -6.52 -5.53
N GLU A 66 6.42 -7.06 -6.75
CA GLU A 66 6.52 -6.25 -7.97
C GLU A 66 5.32 -5.30 -8.12
N HIS A 67 4.10 -5.76 -7.82
CA HIS A 67 2.92 -4.92 -7.82
C HIS A 67 3.07 -3.74 -6.85
N ALA A 68 3.47 -4.02 -5.61
CA ALA A 68 3.67 -3.00 -4.59
C ALA A 68 4.75 -1.98 -5.00
N GLN A 69 5.87 -2.45 -5.54
CA GLN A 69 6.92 -1.59 -6.08
C GLN A 69 6.36 -0.65 -7.17
N ARG A 70 5.62 -1.18 -8.14
CA ARG A 70 5.03 -0.38 -9.24
C ARG A 70 4.02 0.64 -8.74
N GLU A 71 3.16 0.29 -7.79
CA GLU A 71 2.18 1.23 -7.22
C GLU A 71 2.85 2.36 -6.42
N LEU A 72 3.88 2.04 -5.63
CA LEU A 72 4.62 3.06 -4.86
C LEU A 72 5.40 4.02 -5.76
N LEU A 73 5.98 3.55 -6.85
CA LEU A 73 6.63 4.41 -7.84
C LEU A 73 5.61 5.31 -8.56
N ARG A 74 4.46 4.75 -8.97
CA ARG A 74 3.37 5.54 -9.56
C ARG A 74 2.86 6.62 -8.61
N PHE A 75 2.75 6.30 -7.32
CA PHE A 75 2.39 7.27 -6.30
C PHE A 75 3.43 8.38 -6.15
N ALA A 76 4.72 8.03 -6.10
CA ALA A 76 5.80 9.01 -6.04
C ALA A 76 5.72 9.99 -7.22
N ASP A 77 5.54 9.48 -8.44
CA ASP A 77 5.44 10.31 -9.64
C ASP A 77 4.20 11.22 -9.63
N LEU A 78 3.08 10.72 -9.11
CA LEU A 78 1.86 11.51 -8.97
C LEU A 78 2.04 12.66 -7.96
N VAL A 79 2.60 12.36 -6.80
CA VAL A 79 2.84 13.35 -5.73
C VAL A 79 3.86 14.40 -6.17
N ASP A 80 4.92 14.00 -6.85
CA ASP A 80 5.95 14.90 -7.38
C ASP A 80 5.34 15.93 -8.36
N ARG A 81 4.47 15.45 -9.26
CA ARG A 81 3.73 16.32 -10.19
C ARG A 81 2.77 17.27 -9.47
N MET A 82 2.09 16.81 -8.42
CA MET A 82 1.11 17.63 -7.69
C MET A 82 1.77 18.67 -6.78
N GLY A 83 2.89 18.36 -6.13
CA GLY A 83 3.56 19.25 -5.19
C GLY A 83 4.02 20.58 -5.79
N GLY A 84 4.22 20.64 -7.10
CA GLY A 84 4.58 21.86 -7.84
C GLY A 84 3.40 22.68 -8.36
N MET A 85 2.15 22.21 -8.20
CA MET A 85 0.98 22.88 -8.77
C MET A 85 0.33 23.88 -7.80
N PRO A 86 -0.05 25.08 -8.27
CA PRO A 86 -0.90 25.99 -7.49
C PRO A 86 -2.22 25.31 -7.10
N GLY A 87 -2.61 25.43 -5.83
CA GLY A 87 -3.80 24.76 -5.29
C GLY A 87 -3.58 23.30 -4.86
N SER A 88 -2.33 22.83 -4.82
CA SER A 88 -1.99 21.54 -4.23
C SER A 88 -2.49 21.43 -2.78
N PRO A 89 -3.06 20.27 -2.38
CA PRO A 89 -3.44 20.01 -0.99
C PRO A 89 -2.23 19.78 -0.08
N PHE A 90 -1.01 19.68 -0.63
CA PHE A 90 0.25 19.48 0.09
C PHE A 90 1.22 20.63 -0.16
N THR A 91 2.03 20.96 0.85
CA THR A 91 3.20 21.83 0.68
C THR A 91 4.29 21.12 -0.15
N GLY A 92 5.21 21.87 -0.75
CA GLY A 92 6.33 21.30 -1.49
C GLY A 92 7.23 20.38 -0.64
N ASP A 93 7.40 20.70 0.64
CA ASP A 93 8.15 19.88 1.59
C ASP A 93 7.42 18.57 1.91
N GLN A 94 6.11 18.62 2.10
CA GLN A 94 5.27 17.42 2.30
C GLN A 94 5.31 16.51 1.07
N ALA A 95 5.22 17.08 -0.13
CA ALA A 95 5.35 16.33 -1.37
C ALA A 95 6.72 15.67 -1.49
N THR A 96 7.80 16.42 -1.21
CA THR A 96 9.18 15.90 -1.24
C THR A 96 9.37 14.75 -0.25
N GLN A 97 8.84 14.88 0.97
CA GLN A 97 8.91 13.85 1.99
C GLN A 97 8.15 12.59 1.56
N ALA A 98 6.94 12.74 1.03
CA ALA A 98 6.11 11.62 0.55
C ALA A 98 6.76 10.89 -0.64
N VAL A 99 7.35 11.63 -1.59
CA VAL A 99 8.10 11.05 -2.72
C VAL A 99 9.29 10.21 -2.22
N ARG A 100 10.07 10.74 -1.28
CA ARG A 100 11.21 10.00 -0.68
C ARG A 100 10.73 8.74 0.02
N TRP A 101 9.73 8.85 0.87
CA TRP A 101 9.14 7.71 1.57
C TRP A 101 8.66 6.63 0.60
N ALA A 102 7.95 7.01 -0.47
CA ALA A 102 7.40 6.08 -1.44
C ALA A 102 8.50 5.35 -2.22
N ARG A 103 9.54 6.08 -2.67
CA ARG A 103 10.70 5.48 -3.35
C ARG A 103 11.48 4.55 -2.44
N ASP A 104 11.67 4.92 -1.18
CA ASP A 104 12.37 4.10 -0.20
C ASP A 104 11.60 2.79 0.09
N ARG A 105 10.27 2.88 0.18
CA ARG A 105 9.41 1.72 0.34
C ARG A 105 9.42 0.83 -0.90
N ALA A 106 9.36 1.41 -2.10
CA ALA A 106 9.43 0.68 -3.36
C ALA A 106 10.73 -0.13 -3.48
N ARG A 107 11.88 0.45 -3.09
CA ARG A 107 13.17 -0.25 -3.08
C ARG A 107 13.17 -1.48 -2.18
N LYS A 108 12.47 -1.44 -1.04
CA LYS A 108 12.36 -2.58 -0.12
C LYS A 108 11.53 -3.73 -0.69
N PHE A 109 10.58 -3.46 -1.59
CA PHE A 109 9.83 -4.49 -2.31
C PHE A 109 10.61 -5.09 -3.50
N ALA A 110 11.66 -4.41 -3.98
CA ALA A 110 12.41 -4.85 -5.16
C ALA A 110 13.44 -5.96 -4.89
N GLY A 111 13.84 -6.16 -3.62
CA GLY A 111 14.68 -7.29 -3.19
C GLY A 111 13.85 -8.54 -2.91
#